data_AF-A0ABC9GHA4-F1
#
_entry.id   AF-A0ABC9GHA4-F1
#
_cell.length_a   1.000
_cell.length_b   1.000
_cell.length_c   1.000
_cell.angle_alpha   90.00
_cell.angle_beta   90.00
_cell.angle_gamma   90.00
#
_symmetry.space_group_name_H-M   'P 1'
#
loop_
_entity.id
_entity.type
_entity.pdbx_description
1 polymer ?
#
loop_
_entity_poly.entity_id
_entity_poly.type
_entity_poly.pdbx_seq_one_letter_code
_entity_poly.pdbx_strand_id
1 'polypeptide(L)'
;MVLYDPAAAHQRDSKPARPPACAGAVVPYGVEPIINAVPLNAIAPRPRRAAPVLALAIIPEEPACLRERILPALGLRKDLPVHFVDRKRVTDTDLHAHQNRFRLPADGVLRRLRPILTAAELDAANLLHDPLPKSSRRQLEQEDLTADDAADHQETGKKVRKKSQGMVHGGLPVRMVDLAAGASGELLLSRWSSSSGTIVKGGGYMDFIRRCSFKEHDVVDIWAFKQRELRLFGKTMVHESHLHLFIVKRESTQTQQQSRKE
;
A
#
# COMPACT_ATOMS: atom_id res chain seq x y z
N MET A 1 -47.08 16.13 45.00
CA MET A 1 -48.28 15.82 45.80
C MET A 1 -49.48 16.24 44.97
N VAL A 2 -50.35 15.27 44.62
CA VAL A 2 -51.61 15.44 43.84
C VAL A 2 -51.43 15.89 42.37
N LEU A 3 -52.21 15.48 41.36
CA LEU A 3 -52.90 14.20 41.00
C LEU A 3 -53.46 14.37 39.56
N TYR A 4 -53.90 13.27 38.95
CA TYR A 4 -54.90 13.15 37.86
C TYR A 4 -54.47 13.34 36.38
N ASP A 5 -55.03 12.63 35.37
CA ASP A 5 -55.37 11.19 35.19
C ASP A 5 -55.51 10.90 33.64
N PRO A 6 -56.20 9.87 33.06
CA PRO A 6 -55.51 8.87 32.23
C PRO A 6 -56.07 8.68 30.79
N ALA A 7 -55.46 7.77 30.03
CA ALA A 7 -56.18 6.93 29.05
C ALA A 7 -55.46 5.58 28.78
N ALA A 8 -56.12 4.48 29.17
CA ALA A 8 -56.45 3.27 28.39
C ALA A 8 -55.36 2.51 27.56
N ALA A 9 -55.33 1.17 27.48
CA ALA A 9 -56.09 0.12 28.18
C ALA A 9 -55.45 -1.29 28.02
N HIS A 10 -55.60 -2.11 29.07
CA HIS A 10 -55.68 -3.59 29.15
C HIS A 10 -54.66 -4.57 28.50
N GLN A 11 -54.24 -5.52 29.35
CA GLN A 11 -53.60 -6.79 29.03
C GLN A 11 -54.59 -7.97 29.08
N ARG A 12 -54.32 -8.99 28.25
CA ARG A 12 -54.40 -10.46 28.48
C ARG A 12 -55.72 -11.12 28.94
N ASP A 13 -56.17 -12.07 28.11
CA ASP A 13 -56.63 -13.43 28.46
C ASP A 13 -56.75 -14.25 27.15
N SER A 14 -56.71 -15.59 27.05
CA SER A 14 -56.22 -16.65 27.96
C SER A 14 -55.80 -17.90 27.12
N LYS A 15 -55.44 -19.04 27.75
CA LYS A 15 -54.57 -20.11 27.17
C LYS A 15 -55.35 -21.38 26.63
N PRO A 16 -54.80 -22.62 26.51
CA PRO A 16 -54.70 -23.41 25.25
C PRO A 16 -55.50 -24.75 25.18
N ALA A 17 -55.47 -25.48 24.06
CA ALA A 17 -55.30 -26.97 23.99
C ALA A 17 -55.38 -27.56 22.55
N ARG A 18 -55.08 -28.87 22.40
CA ARG A 18 -54.86 -29.66 21.16
C ARG A 18 -55.83 -30.90 21.11
N PRO A 19 -55.64 -31.90 20.20
CA PRO A 19 -56.54 -32.38 19.12
C PRO A 19 -57.41 -33.62 19.55
N PRO A 20 -58.03 -34.49 18.68
CA PRO A 20 -57.33 -35.42 17.74
C PRO A 20 -58.11 -35.90 16.46
N ALA A 21 -57.43 -36.72 15.61
CA ALA A 21 -57.97 -37.80 14.73
C ALA A 21 -58.96 -37.42 13.57
N CYS A 22 -59.13 -38.14 12.44
CA CYS A 22 -58.47 -39.26 11.71
C CYS A 22 -59.16 -39.36 10.30
N ALA A 23 -58.73 -40.10 9.26
CA ALA A 23 -57.50 -40.82 8.90
C ALA A 23 -57.52 -41.24 7.40
N GLY A 24 -56.36 -41.59 6.82
CA GLY A 24 -56.18 -42.23 5.51
C GLY A 24 -56.06 -41.29 4.30
N ALA A 25 -55.38 -41.61 3.20
CA ALA A 25 -54.37 -42.61 2.83
C ALA A 25 -54.08 -42.42 1.32
N VAL A 26 -53.03 -43.09 0.80
CA VAL A 26 -52.69 -43.29 -0.63
C VAL A 26 -51.96 -42.15 -1.36
N VAL A 27 -50.75 -42.50 -1.81
CA VAL A 27 -49.94 -41.80 -2.81
C VAL A 27 -50.19 -42.44 -4.18
N PRO A 28 -50.41 -41.65 -5.26
CA PRO A 28 -50.07 -42.05 -6.61
C PRO A 28 -48.77 -41.35 -7.06
N TYR A 29 -47.81 -42.12 -7.56
CA TYR A 29 -46.64 -41.56 -8.25
C TYR A 29 -47.07 -41.00 -9.61
N GLY A 30 -46.76 -39.72 -9.87
CA GLY A 30 -46.92 -39.05 -11.15
C GLY A 30 -45.63 -38.31 -11.49
N VAL A 31 -45.12 -38.50 -12.70
CA VAL A 31 -43.77 -38.09 -13.13
C VAL A 31 -43.74 -36.63 -13.60
N GLU A 32 -42.56 -36.01 -13.48
CA GLU A 32 -42.11 -34.73 -14.09
C GLU A 32 -42.65 -33.38 -13.56
N PRO A 33 -41.76 -32.54 -12.98
CA PRO A 33 -41.90 -31.09 -12.98
C PRO A 33 -41.26 -30.51 -14.26
N ILE A 34 -42.06 -30.21 -15.29
CA ILE A 34 -41.57 -29.46 -16.46
C ILE A 34 -41.40 -27.98 -16.10
N ILE A 35 -40.32 -27.67 -15.38
CA ILE A 35 -39.79 -26.31 -15.31
C ILE A 35 -39.16 -26.03 -16.67
N ASN A 36 -39.85 -25.25 -17.50
CA ASN A 36 -39.38 -24.81 -18.81
C ASN A 36 -38.27 -23.75 -18.67
N ALA A 37 -37.13 -24.17 -18.10
CA ALA A 37 -35.93 -23.36 -18.00
C ALA A 37 -35.22 -23.32 -19.35
N VAL A 38 -35.54 -22.31 -20.17
CA VAL A 38 -34.82 -22.03 -21.42
C VAL A 38 -33.34 -21.77 -21.06
N PRO A 39 -32.38 -22.54 -21.58
CA PRO A 39 -30.98 -22.31 -21.27
C PRO A 39 -30.54 -20.96 -21.84
N LEU A 40 -29.92 -20.14 -20.99
CA LEU A 40 -29.20 -18.95 -21.44
C LEU A 40 -28.14 -19.37 -22.45
N ASN A 41 -28.32 -18.98 -23.72
CA ASN A 41 -27.36 -19.25 -24.78
C ASN A 41 -25.97 -18.79 -24.35
N ALA A 42 -25.07 -19.76 -24.16
CA ALA A 42 -23.70 -19.50 -23.76
C ALA A 42 -22.98 -18.77 -24.90
N ILE A 43 -22.94 -17.44 -24.84
CA ILE A 43 -22.11 -16.62 -25.72
C ILE A 43 -20.66 -17.02 -25.44
N ALA A 44 -20.10 -17.82 -26.34
CA ALA A 44 -18.72 -18.25 -26.24
C ALA A 44 -17.82 -17.01 -26.08
N PRO A 45 -16.99 -16.91 -25.02
CA PRO A 45 -16.13 -15.76 -24.84
C PRO A 45 -15.19 -15.70 -26.03
N ARG A 46 -15.32 -14.63 -26.84
CA ARG A 46 -14.39 -14.35 -27.95
C ARG A 46 -12.97 -14.47 -27.39
N PRO A 47 -12.06 -15.21 -28.03
CA PRO A 47 -10.72 -15.40 -27.49
C PRO A 47 -10.06 -14.02 -27.34
N ARG A 48 -9.96 -13.57 -26.08
CA ARG A 48 -9.15 -12.40 -25.75
C ARG A 48 -7.75 -12.75 -26.19
N ARG A 49 -7.26 -12.05 -27.22
CA ARG A 49 -5.90 -12.15 -27.74
C ARG A 49 -4.96 -12.19 -26.54
N ALA A 50 -4.34 -13.33 -26.28
CA ALA A 50 -3.67 -13.56 -25.01
C ALA A 50 -2.61 -12.47 -24.84
N ALA A 51 -2.79 -11.62 -23.83
CA ALA A 51 -1.69 -10.79 -23.37
C ALA A 51 -0.53 -11.74 -23.06
N PRO A 52 0.71 -11.43 -23.48
CA PRO A 52 1.83 -12.31 -23.23
C PRO A 52 1.84 -12.62 -21.74
N VAL A 53 1.88 -13.91 -21.39
CA VAL A 53 1.93 -14.35 -20.00
C VAL A 53 3.11 -13.63 -19.37
N LEU A 54 2.80 -12.63 -18.52
CA LEU A 54 3.81 -11.92 -17.78
C LEU A 54 4.57 -12.99 -17.02
N ALA A 55 5.84 -13.19 -17.38
CA ALA A 55 6.70 -14.14 -16.71
C ALA A 55 6.55 -13.86 -15.21
N LEU A 56 6.04 -14.86 -14.47
CA LEU A 56 5.81 -14.76 -13.04
C LEU A 56 7.13 -14.32 -12.42
N ALA A 57 7.22 -13.03 -12.11
CA ALA A 57 8.46 -12.42 -11.69
C ALA A 57 8.88 -13.11 -10.41
N ILE A 58 9.89 -13.98 -10.52
CA ILE A 58 10.33 -14.85 -9.42
C ILE A 58 10.68 -13.93 -8.26
N ILE A 59 9.80 -13.92 -7.26
CA ILE A 59 9.99 -13.15 -6.05
C ILE A 59 11.23 -13.77 -5.38
N PRO A 60 12.29 -12.98 -5.11
CA PRO A 60 13.47 -13.51 -4.42
C PRO A 60 13.07 -14.14 -3.09
N GLU A 61 13.85 -15.11 -2.63
CA GLU A 61 13.74 -15.61 -1.27
C GLU A 61 14.09 -14.50 -0.26
N GLU A 62 13.46 -14.51 0.92
CA GLU A 62 13.82 -13.58 1.99
C GLU A 62 15.29 -13.80 2.42
N PRO A 63 16.09 -12.74 2.62
CA PRO A 63 17.46 -12.88 3.09
C PRO A 63 17.49 -13.57 4.45
N ALA A 64 18.23 -14.68 4.60
CA ALA A 64 18.24 -15.51 5.81
C ALA A 64 18.46 -14.72 7.13
N CYS A 65 19.33 -13.71 7.10
CA CYS A 65 19.58 -12.85 8.25
C CYS A 65 18.38 -11.99 8.71
N LEU A 66 17.37 -11.80 7.86
CA LEU A 66 16.24 -10.92 8.11
C LEU A 66 15.45 -11.37 9.35
N ARG A 67 15.05 -12.65 9.37
CA ARG A 67 14.22 -13.25 10.43
C ARG A 67 14.99 -13.45 11.73
N GLU A 68 16.26 -13.82 11.62
CA GLU A 68 17.09 -14.23 12.76
C GLU A 68 17.78 -13.06 13.45
N ARG A 69 18.19 -12.03 12.68
CA ARG A 69 19.02 -10.92 13.17
C ARG A 69 18.35 -9.56 13.00
N ILE A 70 17.83 -9.24 11.81
CA ILE A 70 17.32 -7.89 11.52
C ILE A 70 16.04 -7.57 12.31
N LEU A 71 15.00 -8.42 12.24
CA LEU A 71 13.76 -8.16 12.96
C LEU A 71 13.98 -8.11 14.49
N PRO A 72 14.72 -9.04 15.13
CA PRO A 72 15.01 -8.94 16.56
C PRO A 72 15.82 -7.70 16.96
N ALA A 73 16.83 -7.30 16.15
CA ALA A 73 17.63 -6.11 16.42
C ALA A 73 16.83 -4.79 16.34
N LEU A 74 15.73 -4.79 15.58
CA LEU A 74 14.77 -3.68 15.51
C LEU A 74 13.67 -3.76 16.58
N GLY A 75 13.69 -4.77 17.46
CA GLY A 75 12.62 -5.02 18.44
C GLY A 75 11.30 -5.50 17.81
N LEU A 76 11.35 -6.04 16.59
CA LEU A 76 10.19 -6.50 15.83
C LEU A 76 10.00 -8.01 15.95
N ARG A 77 8.75 -8.46 15.82
CA ARG A 77 8.40 -9.89 15.84
C ARG A 77 9.03 -10.65 14.68
N LYS A 78 9.50 -11.88 14.94
CA LYS A 78 10.08 -12.76 13.91
C LYS A 78 9.08 -13.20 12.84
N ASP A 79 7.79 -13.26 13.15
CA ASP A 79 6.70 -13.69 12.26
C ASP A 79 6.04 -12.53 11.48
N LEU A 80 6.61 -11.32 11.56
CA LEU A 80 6.09 -10.13 10.89
C LEU A 80 6.02 -10.32 9.35
N PRO A 81 4.92 -9.95 8.67
CA PRO A 81 4.89 -9.98 7.21
C PRO A 81 5.97 -9.10 6.58
N VAL A 82 6.70 -9.66 5.61
CA VAL A 82 7.82 -9.04 4.90
C VAL A 82 7.53 -9.16 3.41
N HIS A 83 7.73 -8.07 2.69
CA HIS A 83 7.29 -7.94 1.31
C HIS A 83 8.45 -7.47 0.44
N PHE A 84 8.80 -8.26 -0.58
CA PHE A 84 9.71 -7.80 -1.62
C PHE A 84 9.07 -6.63 -2.37
N VAL A 85 9.65 -5.43 -2.28
CA VAL A 85 9.14 -4.25 -2.98
C VAL A 85 9.62 -4.26 -4.42
N ASP A 86 10.93 -4.29 -4.67
CA ASP A 86 11.48 -4.43 -6.02
C ASP A 86 13.00 -4.67 -6.03
N ARG A 87 13.53 -4.97 -7.21
CA ARG A 87 14.97 -4.88 -7.51
C ARG A 87 15.29 -3.52 -8.14
N LYS A 88 16.41 -2.93 -7.74
CA LYS A 88 16.89 -1.66 -8.28
C LYS A 88 18.38 -1.69 -8.57
N ARG A 89 18.80 -1.00 -9.63
CA ARG A 89 20.20 -0.59 -9.81
C ARG A 89 20.41 0.79 -9.16
N VAL A 90 21.42 0.91 -8.30
CA VAL A 90 21.84 2.19 -7.69
C VAL A 90 22.36 3.12 -8.78
N THR A 91 21.94 4.39 -8.73
CA THR A 91 22.33 5.45 -9.68
C THR A 91 23.10 6.55 -8.96
N ASP A 92 23.89 7.37 -9.67
CA ASP A 92 24.49 8.58 -9.07
C ASP A 92 23.45 9.41 -8.29
N THR A 93 22.22 9.56 -8.80
CA THR A 93 21.18 10.36 -8.14
C THR A 93 20.80 9.87 -6.74
N ASP A 94 21.09 8.60 -6.42
CA ASP A 94 20.89 8.01 -5.09
C ASP A 94 22.09 8.24 -4.15
N LEU A 95 23.29 8.43 -4.70
CA LEU A 95 24.53 8.65 -3.96
C LEU A 95 24.86 10.14 -3.80
N HIS A 96 24.21 11.00 -4.60
CA HIS A 96 24.52 12.42 -4.69
C HIS A 96 24.07 13.19 -3.44
N ALA A 97 25.04 13.66 -2.64
CA ALA A 97 24.81 14.30 -1.35
C ALA A 97 23.88 15.53 -1.41
N HIS A 98 23.91 16.30 -2.49
CA HIS A 98 22.98 17.43 -2.69
C HIS A 98 21.53 16.99 -2.93
N GLN A 99 21.34 15.85 -3.59
CA GLN A 99 20.00 15.29 -3.83
C GLN A 99 19.45 14.63 -2.55
N ASN A 100 20.31 13.94 -1.79
CA ASN A 100 20.03 13.31 -0.48
C ASN A 100 18.73 12.48 -0.51
N ARG A 101 18.60 11.57 -1.49
CA ARG A 101 17.34 10.89 -1.79
C ARG A 101 17.54 9.51 -2.39
N PHE A 102 16.67 8.57 -2.07
CA PHE A 102 16.61 7.25 -2.72
C PHE A 102 15.30 7.12 -3.50
N ARG A 103 15.38 6.88 -4.82
CA ARG A 103 14.18 6.69 -5.64
C ARG A 103 13.71 5.24 -5.62
N LEU A 104 12.46 4.97 -5.22
CA LEU A 104 11.89 3.62 -5.31
C LEU A 104 11.41 3.30 -6.74
N PRO A 105 11.54 2.04 -7.22
CA PRO A 105 10.94 1.61 -8.49
C PRO A 105 9.41 1.73 -8.47
N ALA A 106 8.84 2.28 -9.55
CA ALA A 106 7.42 2.64 -9.58
C ALA A 106 6.49 1.41 -9.56
N ASP A 107 6.83 0.35 -10.31
CA ASP A 107 6.06 -0.90 -10.35
C ASP A 107 6.02 -1.59 -8.99
N GLY A 108 7.18 -1.76 -8.33
CA GLY A 108 7.25 -2.28 -6.98
C GLY A 108 6.46 -1.47 -5.96
N VAL A 109 6.50 -0.14 -6.06
CA VAL A 109 5.68 0.73 -5.19
C VAL A 109 4.19 0.49 -5.43
N LEU A 110 3.72 0.51 -6.68
CA LEU A 110 2.30 0.37 -6.99
C LEU A 110 1.76 -1.02 -6.68
N ARG A 111 2.53 -2.07 -6.99
CA ARG A 111 2.07 -3.48 -6.91
C ARG A 111 2.32 -4.15 -5.57
N ARG A 112 3.34 -3.72 -4.81
CA ARG A 112 3.83 -4.45 -3.62
C ARG A 112 3.96 -3.58 -2.36
N LEU A 113 4.30 -2.29 -2.49
CA LEU A 113 4.30 -1.37 -1.32
C LEU A 113 2.90 -0.80 -1.02
N ARG A 114 2.17 -0.30 -2.02
CA ARG A 114 0.85 0.31 -1.85
C ARG A 114 -0.15 -0.60 -1.12
N PRO A 115 -0.23 -1.93 -1.39
CA PRO A 115 -1.19 -2.81 -0.71
C PRO A 115 -0.92 -3.07 0.78
N ILE A 116 0.29 -2.78 1.29
CA ILE A 116 0.64 -3.02 2.71
C ILE A 116 0.44 -1.80 3.60
N LEU A 117 0.06 -0.66 3.01
CA LEU A 117 -0.14 0.63 3.67
C LEU A 117 -1.62 0.91 3.94
N THR A 118 -1.94 1.55 5.05
CA THR A 118 -3.31 2.03 5.35
C THR A 118 -3.65 3.26 4.53
N ALA A 119 -4.93 3.62 4.44
CA ALA A 119 -5.37 4.83 3.74
C ALA A 119 -4.64 6.11 4.23
N ALA A 120 -4.45 6.26 5.55
CA ALA A 120 -3.73 7.40 6.13
C ALA A 120 -2.23 7.42 5.78
N GLU A 121 -1.59 6.24 5.67
CA GLU A 121 -0.19 6.14 5.25
C GLU A 121 -0.01 6.37 3.75
N LEU A 122 -0.98 5.91 2.95
CA LEU A 122 -1.05 6.17 1.52
C LEU A 122 -1.25 7.66 1.23
N ASP A 123 -2.09 8.33 2.01
CA ASP A 123 -2.27 9.78 1.94
C ASP A 123 -0.98 10.52 2.33
N ALA A 124 -0.42 10.23 3.50
CA ALA A 124 0.86 10.79 3.95
C ALA A 124 2.02 10.56 2.96
N ALA A 125 2.00 9.46 2.21
CA ALA A 125 2.99 9.12 1.19
C ALA A 125 2.71 9.70 -0.22
N ASN A 126 1.58 10.40 -0.44
CA ASN A 126 1.09 10.80 -1.76
C ASN A 126 0.87 9.60 -2.74
N LEU A 127 0.47 8.46 -2.18
CA LEU A 127 0.25 7.17 -2.85
C LEU A 127 -1.24 6.76 -2.93
N LEU A 128 -2.16 7.49 -2.30
CA LEU A 128 -3.58 7.15 -2.24
C LEU A 128 -4.21 7.02 -3.64
N HIS A 129 -3.95 7.99 -4.50
CA HIS A 129 -4.38 7.99 -5.90
C HIS A 129 -3.28 7.51 -6.85
N ASP A 130 -3.69 7.01 -8.02
CA ASP A 130 -2.77 6.72 -9.12
C ASP A 130 -2.26 8.03 -9.75
N PRO A 131 -1.04 8.03 -10.32
CA PRO A 131 -0.47 9.24 -10.92
C PRO A 131 -1.32 9.69 -12.13
N LEU A 132 -1.96 10.85 -12.00
CA LEU A 132 -2.71 11.48 -13.09
C LEU A 132 -1.83 11.65 -14.34
N PRO A 133 -2.39 11.42 -15.56
CA PRO A 133 -1.71 11.77 -16.80
C PRO A 133 -1.28 13.24 -16.82
N LYS A 134 -0.07 13.51 -17.32
CA LYS A 134 0.52 14.87 -17.34
C LYS A 134 -0.34 15.93 -18.07
N SER A 135 -1.23 15.51 -18.96
CA SER A 135 -2.22 16.37 -19.63
C SER A 135 -3.31 16.86 -18.67
N SER A 136 -3.95 15.95 -17.94
CA SER A 136 -5.03 16.27 -16.99
C SER A 136 -4.55 17.14 -15.81
N ARG A 137 -3.30 16.94 -15.36
CA ARG A 137 -2.71 17.77 -14.31
C ARG A 137 -2.68 19.26 -14.64
N ARG A 138 -2.42 19.62 -15.91
CA ARG A 138 -2.42 21.02 -16.36
C ARG A 138 -3.81 21.65 -16.35
N GLN A 139 -4.87 20.85 -16.50
CA GLN A 139 -6.25 21.36 -16.46
C GLN A 139 -6.65 21.68 -15.02
N LEU A 140 -6.39 20.77 -14.07
CA LEU A 140 -6.63 21.01 -12.63
C LEU A 140 -5.85 22.23 -12.10
N GLU A 141 -4.55 22.33 -12.41
CA GLU A 141 -3.72 23.49 -12.04
C GLU A 141 -4.16 24.81 -12.73
N GLN A 142 -5.04 24.74 -13.73
CA GLN A 142 -5.58 25.90 -14.46
C GLN A 142 -7.02 26.22 -14.02
N GLU A 143 -7.80 25.23 -13.58
CA GLU A 143 -9.12 25.40 -12.96
C GLU A 143 -9.02 26.03 -11.56
N ASP A 144 -8.08 25.57 -10.71
CA ASP A 144 -7.81 26.17 -9.40
C ASP A 144 -7.42 27.66 -9.51
N LEU A 145 -6.69 28.05 -10.56
CA LEU A 145 -6.32 29.45 -10.80
C LEU A 145 -7.51 30.29 -11.30
N THR A 146 -8.49 29.71 -11.99
CA THR A 146 -9.69 30.43 -12.43
C THR A 146 -10.76 30.59 -11.35
N ALA A 147 -10.65 29.87 -10.22
CA ALA A 147 -11.59 30.00 -9.11
C ALA A 147 -11.33 31.27 -8.26
N ASP A 148 -10.08 31.70 -8.12
CA ASP A 148 -9.70 32.90 -7.35
C ASP A 148 -9.69 34.20 -8.18
N ASP A 149 -9.49 34.15 -9.50
CA ASP A 149 -9.36 35.33 -10.38
C ASP A 149 -10.72 36.01 -10.75
N ALA A 150 -11.81 35.70 -10.05
CA ALA A 150 -13.15 36.27 -10.29
C ALA A 150 -13.43 37.58 -9.54
N ALA A 151 -12.45 38.14 -8.81
CA ALA A 151 -12.55 39.43 -8.12
C ALA A 151 -11.32 40.32 -8.36
N ASP A 152 -11.58 41.60 -8.63
CA ASP A 152 -10.65 42.72 -8.84
C ASP A 152 -9.63 42.64 -10.00
N HIS A 153 -9.96 43.39 -11.07
CA HIS A 153 -8.95 44.08 -11.87
C HIS A 153 -8.64 45.45 -11.26
N GLN A 154 -7.39 45.71 -10.85
CA GLN A 154 -6.57 46.80 -11.42
C GLN A 154 -5.13 46.92 -10.87
N GLU A 155 -4.29 47.48 -11.75
CA GLU A 155 -3.03 48.21 -11.49
C GLU A 155 -1.74 47.50 -10.98
N THR A 156 -0.87 47.26 -11.97
CA THR A 156 0.58 47.62 -12.02
C THR A 156 1.51 47.33 -10.84
N GLY A 157 2.59 46.58 -11.13
CA GLY A 157 3.88 46.78 -10.46
C GLY A 157 4.67 45.51 -10.13
N LYS A 158 5.75 45.26 -10.89
CA LYS A 158 6.86 44.33 -10.55
C LYS A 158 6.49 43.09 -9.72
N LYS A 159 6.02 42.02 -10.39
CA LYS A 159 5.98 40.67 -9.81
C LYS A 159 7.41 40.20 -9.46
N VAL A 160 7.88 40.55 -8.25
CA VAL A 160 9.05 39.95 -7.62
C VAL A 160 8.81 38.46 -7.62
N ARG A 161 9.63 37.70 -8.36
CA ARG A 161 9.60 36.24 -8.32
C ARG A 161 9.98 35.81 -6.90
N LYS A 162 8.97 35.63 -6.04
CA LYS A 162 9.09 34.90 -4.78
C LYS A 162 9.79 33.60 -5.13
N LYS A 163 11.05 33.44 -4.71
CA LYS A 163 11.72 32.14 -4.75
C LYS A 163 10.80 31.22 -3.97
N SER A 164 10.16 30.26 -4.65
CA SER A 164 9.31 29.28 -4.00
C SER A 164 10.17 28.58 -2.95
N GLN A 165 9.96 28.91 -1.67
CA GLN A 165 10.53 28.12 -0.59
C GLN A 165 10.08 26.68 -0.85
N GLY A 166 11.04 25.75 -0.82
CA GLY A 166 10.77 24.36 -1.17
C GLY A 166 9.58 23.88 -0.35
N MET A 167 8.51 23.48 -1.03
CA MET A 167 7.27 23.04 -0.40
C MET A 167 7.62 22.00 0.66
N VAL A 168 7.08 22.15 1.88
CA VAL A 168 7.34 21.21 2.97
C VAL A 168 6.69 19.88 2.58
N HIS A 169 7.47 19.03 1.93
CA HIS A 169 7.01 17.75 1.42
C HIS A 169 6.80 16.82 2.62
N GLY A 170 5.56 16.78 3.11
CA GLY A 170 5.10 15.73 3.99
C GLY A 170 5.37 14.35 3.39
N GLY A 171 5.51 13.36 4.26
CA GLY A 171 5.81 11.99 3.88
C GLY A 171 5.50 11.02 5.00
N LEU A 172 5.30 9.76 4.64
CA LEU A 172 5.20 8.65 5.58
C LEU A 172 6.56 8.46 6.29
N PRO A 173 6.64 8.47 7.63
CA PRO A 173 7.90 8.21 8.33
C PRO A 173 8.41 6.78 8.12
N VAL A 174 9.65 6.66 7.64
CA VAL A 174 10.31 5.38 7.34
C VAL A 174 11.69 5.27 7.99
N ARG A 175 12.16 4.03 8.13
CA ARG A 175 13.56 3.71 8.47
C ARG A 175 14.16 2.84 7.38
N MET A 176 15.26 3.28 6.76
CA MET A 176 16.05 2.42 5.88
C MET A 176 16.98 1.55 6.75
N VAL A 177 17.11 0.26 6.42
CA VAL A 177 17.83 -0.72 7.25
C VAL A 177 18.85 -1.47 6.39
N ASP A 178 20.06 -1.63 6.92
CA ASP A 178 21.18 -2.34 6.28
C ASP A 178 21.37 -3.76 6.86
N LEU A 179 22.29 -4.54 6.27
CA LEU A 179 22.60 -5.92 6.71
C LEU A 179 23.16 -6.02 8.13
N ALA A 180 23.61 -4.92 8.73
CA ALA A 180 24.05 -4.85 10.13
C ALA A 180 22.91 -4.44 11.09
N ALA A 181 21.66 -4.37 10.60
CA ALA A 181 20.50 -3.79 11.27
C ALA A 181 20.65 -2.28 11.61
N GLY A 182 21.60 -1.59 10.97
CA GLY A 182 21.81 -0.17 11.13
C GLY A 182 20.67 0.63 10.49
N ALA A 183 19.71 1.07 11.31
CA ALA A 183 18.64 1.95 10.87
C ALA A 183 19.17 3.35 10.48
N SER A 184 18.57 3.96 9.46
CA SER A 184 18.76 5.37 9.13
C SER A 184 18.20 6.28 10.23
N GLY A 185 18.53 7.57 10.15
CA GLY A 185 17.81 8.62 10.88
C GLY A 185 16.38 8.83 10.37
N GLU A 186 15.83 10.01 10.68
CA GLU A 186 14.48 10.42 10.32
C GLU A 186 14.33 10.60 8.80
N LEU A 187 13.77 9.58 8.14
CA LEU A 187 13.47 9.60 6.71
C LEU A 187 11.96 9.65 6.48
N LEU A 188 11.57 10.34 5.40
CA LEU A 188 10.21 10.44 4.92
C LEU A 188 10.11 9.82 3.53
N LEU A 189 9.08 9.00 3.31
CA LEU A 189 8.71 8.45 2.02
C LEU A 189 7.54 9.25 1.43
N SER A 190 7.71 9.79 0.22
CA SER A 190 6.69 10.61 -0.43
C SER A 190 6.80 10.52 -1.95
N ARG A 191 5.67 10.49 -2.65
CA ARG A 191 5.61 10.64 -4.12
C ARG A 191 5.65 12.11 -4.50
N TRP A 192 6.64 12.49 -5.30
CA TRP A 192 6.77 13.88 -5.76
C TRP A 192 5.82 14.19 -6.91
N SER A 193 5.08 15.28 -6.79
CA SER A 193 4.13 15.79 -7.80
C SER A 193 4.76 15.97 -9.19
N SER A 194 5.94 16.59 -9.25
CA SER A 194 6.61 16.98 -10.51
C SER A 194 7.19 15.82 -11.32
N SER A 195 7.63 14.74 -10.65
CA SER A 195 8.29 13.60 -11.30
C SER A 195 7.51 12.29 -11.23
N SER A 196 6.38 12.28 -10.51
CA SER A 196 5.61 11.09 -10.10
C SER A 196 6.44 10.00 -9.40
N GLY A 197 7.70 10.28 -9.04
CA GLY A 197 8.60 9.34 -8.40
C GLY A 197 8.37 9.27 -6.89
N THR A 198 8.23 8.05 -6.37
CA THR A 198 8.26 7.79 -4.93
C THR A 198 9.71 7.82 -4.46
N ILE A 199 9.98 8.66 -3.47
CA ILE A 199 11.32 8.99 -3.00
C ILE A 199 11.35 8.88 -1.47
N VAL A 200 12.45 8.33 -0.95
CA VAL A 200 12.81 8.40 0.46
C VAL A 200 13.86 9.50 0.64
N LYS A 201 13.65 10.44 1.58
CA LYS A 201 14.58 11.55 1.87
C LYS A 201 14.46 11.98 3.33
N GLY A 202 15.56 12.43 3.94
CA GLY A 202 15.56 12.99 5.29
C GLY A 202 16.93 13.02 5.96
N GLY A 203 16.93 13.10 7.29
CA GLY A 203 18.14 13.07 8.12
C GLY A 203 18.76 11.67 8.18
N GLY A 204 20.09 11.59 8.19
CA GLY A 204 20.81 10.32 8.28
C GLY A 204 20.79 9.44 7.02
N TYR A 205 20.28 9.93 5.88
CA TYR A 205 20.32 9.20 4.62
C TYR A 205 21.76 8.99 4.11
N MET A 206 22.59 10.04 4.08
CA MET A 206 23.99 9.91 3.66
C MET A 206 24.81 9.02 4.63
N ASP A 207 24.45 8.96 5.91
CA ASP A 207 25.08 8.05 6.86
C ASP A 207 24.73 6.59 6.54
N PHE A 208 23.46 6.32 6.25
CA PHE A 208 22.99 5.03 5.78
C PHE A 208 23.71 4.60 4.49
N ILE A 209 23.81 5.47 3.48
CA ILE A 209 24.52 5.17 2.22
C ILE A 209 26.01 4.87 2.46
N ARG A 210 26.67 5.64 3.33
CA ARG A 210 28.08 5.40 3.70
C ARG A 210 28.26 4.05 4.40
N ARG A 211 27.40 3.69 5.36
CA ARG A 211 27.43 2.36 6.01
C ARG A 211 27.23 1.21 5.03
N CYS A 212 26.28 1.36 4.10
CA CYS A 212 25.96 0.34 3.10
C CYS A 212 27.07 0.11 2.05
N SER A 213 28.05 1.02 1.95
CA SER A 213 29.11 0.96 0.93
C SER A 213 28.58 0.80 -0.51
N PHE A 214 27.42 1.42 -0.80
CA PHE A 214 26.82 1.40 -2.13
C PHE A 214 27.65 2.21 -3.11
N LYS A 215 27.82 1.65 -4.31
CA LYS A 215 28.46 2.25 -5.47
C LYS A 215 27.45 2.39 -6.59
N GLU A 216 27.73 3.27 -7.54
CA GLU A 216 26.90 3.34 -8.74
C GLU A 216 26.92 1.99 -9.47
N HIS A 217 25.78 1.64 -10.06
CA HIS A 217 25.50 0.35 -10.71
C HIS A 217 25.40 -0.88 -9.80
N ASP A 218 25.58 -0.77 -8.48
CA ASP A 218 25.23 -1.85 -7.55
C ASP A 218 23.76 -2.27 -7.74
N VAL A 219 23.48 -3.56 -7.58
CA VAL A 219 22.10 -4.08 -7.61
C VAL A 219 21.65 -4.33 -6.17
N VAL A 220 20.53 -3.70 -5.79
CA VAL A 220 19.91 -3.84 -4.48
C VAL A 220 18.51 -4.45 -4.60
N ASP A 221 18.22 -5.40 -3.71
CA ASP A 221 16.88 -5.92 -3.46
C ASP A 221 16.25 -5.12 -2.31
N ILE A 222 15.04 -4.61 -2.52
CA ILE A 222 14.31 -3.72 -1.61
C ILE A 222 13.20 -4.51 -0.96
N TRP A 223 13.19 -4.54 0.37
CA TRP A 223 12.19 -5.23 1.19
C TRP A 223 11.47 -4.23 2.09
N ALA A 224 10.16 -4.43 2.30
CA ALA A 224 9.35 -3.62 3.20
C ALA A 224 8.65 -4.47 4.25
N PHE A 225 8.63 -3.98 5.48
CA PHE A 225 7.86 -4.55 6.58
C PHE A 225 7.43 -3.46 7.57
N LYS A 226 6.25 -3.65 8.17
CA LYS A 226 5.73 -2.76 9.20
C LYS A 226 4.89 -3.55 10.21
N GLN A 227 5.25 -3.43 11.48
CA GLN A 227 4.48 -3.98 12.59
C GLN A 227 3.27 -3.10 12.85
N ARG A 228 2.08 -3.71 12.84
CA ARG A 228 0.81 -3.06 13.18
C ARG A 228 0.55 -3.16 14.67
N GLU A 229 -0.21 -2.20 15.21
CA GLU A 229 -0.67 -2.30 16.59
C GLU A 229 -1.60 -3.52 16.73
N LEU A 230 -1.37 -4.34 17.76
CA LEU A 230 -2.28 -5.41 18.14
C LEU A 230 -2.79 -5.15 19.54
N ARG A 231 -4.11 -4.89 19.66
CA ARG A 231 -4.81 -4.78 20.95
C ARG A 231 -5.61 -6.05 21.20
N LEU A 232 -5.49 -6.61 22.39
CA LEU A 232 -6.31 -7.71 22.89
C LEU A 232 -6.93 -7.28 24.22
N PHE A 233 -8.26 -7.41 24.35
CA PHE A 233 -9.01 -6.99 25.55
C PHE A 233 -8.70 -5.55 26.02
N GLY A 234 -8.59 -4.62 25.06
CA GLY A 234 -8.28 -3.21 25.33
C GLY A 234 -6.80 -2.91 25.64
N LYS A 235 -5.97 -3.92 25.86
CA LYS A 235 -4.52 -3.77 26.12
C LYS A 235 -3.73 -3.88 24.82
N THR A 236 -2.84 -2.92 24.57
CA THR A 236 -1.84 -3.00 23.49
C THR A 236 -0.81 -4.06 23.85
N MET A 237 -0.78 -5.13 23.05
CA MET A 237 0.19 -6.23 23.15
C MET A 237 1.41 -5.99 22.27
N VAL A 238 1.21 -5.32 21.14
CA VAL A 238 2.25 -5.00 20.15
C VAL A 238 2.04 -3.56 19.72
N HIS A 239 3.08 -2.74 19.82
CA HIS A 239 3.06 -1.35 19.35
C HIS A 239 3.30 -1.27 17.84
N GLU A 240 2.68 -0.29 17.18
CA GLU A 240 2.92 0.00 15.78
C GLU A 240 4.35 0.54 15.56
N SER A 241 4.99 0.11 14.47
CA SER A 241 6.32 0.57 14.09
C SER A 241 6.29 1.61 12.97
N HIS A 242 7.43 2.25 12.69
CA HIS A 242 7.63 2.87 11.37
C HIS A 242 7.56 1.82 10.25
N LEU A 243 7.36 2.27 9.02
CA LEU A 243 7.63 1.43 7.85
C LEU A 243 9.14 1.26 7.72
N HIS A 244 9.62 0.02 7.67
CA HIS A 244 11.02 -0.28 7.46
C HIS A 244 11.26 -0.65 6.00
N LEU A 245 12.34 -0.13 5.43
CA LEU A 245 12.83 -0.43 4.08
C LEU A 245 14.22 -1.05 4.19
N PHE A 246 14.29 -2.37 4.14
CA PHE A 246 15.53 -3.12 4.23
C PHE A 246 16.14 -3.25 2.82
N ILE A 247 17.34 -2.69 2.64
CA ILE A 247 18.00 -2.59 1.34
C ILE A 247 19.22 -3.51 1.34
N VAL A 248 19.16 -4.58 0.55
CA VAL A 248 20.22 -5.60 0.48
C VAL A 248 20.94 -5.50 -0.84
N LYS A 249 22.24 -5.16 -0.80
CA LYS A 249 23.12 -5.30 -1.96
C LYS A 249 23.27 -6.78 -2.32
N ARG A 250 22.98 -7.12 -3.58
CA ARG A 250 23.36 -8.42 -4.12
C ARG A 250 24.85 -8.45 -4.40
N GLU A 251 25.47 -9.56 -4.06
CA GLU A 251 26.78 -9.89 -4.59
C GLU A 251 26.68 -10.14 -6.10
N SER A 252 27.64 -9.61 -6.85
CA SER A 252 27.79 -9.91 -8.27
C SER A 252 28.26 -11.36 -8.43
N THR A 253 27.37 -12.24 -8.87
CA THR A 253 27.70 -13.62 -9.23
C THR A 253 28.56 -13.66 -10.51
N GLN A 254 29.83 -13.28 -10.39
CA GLN A 254 30.82 -13.23 -11.47
C GLN A 254 31.74 -14.46 -11.47
N THR A 255 31.20 -15.63 -11.10
CA THR A 255 31.98 -16.88 -10.99
C THR A 255 31.21 -18.09 -11.53
N GLN A 256 30.78 -18.05 -12.80
CA GLN A 256 30.24 -19.26 -13.46
C GLN A 256 30.33 -19.29 -14.99
N GLN A 257 31.33 -18.62 -15.60
CA GLN A 257 31.61 -18.76 -17.05
C GLN A 257 33.07 -19.05 -17.42
N GLN A 258 33.99 -19.10 -16.45
CA GLN A 258 35.42 -19.34 -16.72
C GLN A 258 35.83 -20.83 -16.67
N SER A 259 34.88 -21.74 -16.38
CA SER A 259 35.09 -23.20 -16.29
C SER A 259 34.60 -23.97 -17.54
N ARG A 260 34.43 -23.29 -18.69
CA ARG A 260 34.02 -23.90 -19.97
C ARG A 260 34.95 -23.53 -21.14
N LYS A 261 36.22 -23.32 -20.83
CA LYS A 261 37.33 -23.23 -21.79
C LYS A 261 38.56 -23.91 -21.21
N GLU A 262 38.45 -25.23 -21.08
CA GLU A 262 39.57 -26.18 -21.25
C GLU A 262 39.26 -26.98 -22.52
#